data_AF-A0A170T5N8-F1
#
_entry.id   AF-A0A170T5N8-F1
#
_cell.length_a   1.000
_cell.length_b   1.000
_cell.length_c   1.000
_cell.angle_alpha   90.00
_cell.angle_beta   90.00
_cell.angle_gamma   90.00
#
_symmetry.space_group_name_H-M   'P 1'
#
loop_
_entity.id
_entity.type
_entity.pdbx_description
1 polymer ?
#
loop_
_entity_poly.entity_id
_entity_poly.type
_entity_poly.pdbx_seq_one_letter_code
_entity_poly.pdbx_strand_id
1 'polypeptide(L)' 'MLATSNRLERRKRRVRLKLKNNLSLLRLSIFKSNRHFYVQLIDDSCGKTYAAASTLER' A
#
# COMPACT_ATOMS: atom_id res chain seq x y z
N MET A 1 17.53 -5.96 15.83
CA MET A 1 16.72 -5.15 14.88
C MET A 1 17.52 -4.94 13.60
N LEU A 2 17.44 -5.86 12.64
CA LEU A 2 18.19 -5.76 11.39
C LEU A 2 17.44 -4.85 10.41
N ALA A 3 18.13 -3.84 9.88
CA ALA A 3 17.61 -2.84 8.95
C ALA A 3 17.23 -3.47 7.58
N THR A 4 16.08 -4.13 7.52
CA THR A 4 15.49 -4.71 6.30
C THR A 4 14.64 -3.68 5.51
N SER A 5 14.53 -2.46 6.02
CA SER A 5 13.68 -1.38 5.51
C SER A 5 14.09 -0.86 4.13
N ASN A 6 15.37 -0.90 3.76
CA ASN A 6 15.85 -0.22 2.55
C ASN A 6 15.36 -0.89 1.24
N ARG A 7 15.34 -2.22 1.16
CA ARG A 7 14.94 -2.94 -0.07
C ARG A 7 13.43 -2.85 -0.33
N LEU A 8 12.62 -2.99 0.72
CA LEU A 8 11.17 -2.92 0.61
C LEU A 8 10.72 -1.51 0.22
N GLU A 9 11.26 -0.48 0.86
CA GLU A 9 10.93 0.91 0.54
C GLU A 9 11.36 1.30 -0.87
N ARG A 10 12.53 0.86 -1.33
CA ARG A 10 12.96 1.03 -2.73
C ARG A 10 11.98 0.38 -3.71
N ARG A 11 11.52 -0.84 -3.43
CA ARG A 11 10.52 -1.53 -4.27
C ARG A 11 9.18 -0.78 -4.26
N LYS A 12 8.68 -0.39 -3.09
CA LYS A 12 7.45 0.40 -2.95
C LYS A 12 7.53 1.70 -3.76
N ARG A 13 8.63 2.44 -3.66
CA ARG A 13 8.84 3.68 -4.42
C ARG A 13 8.79 3.43 -5.93
N ARG A 14 9.47 2.38 -6.42
CA ARG A 14 9.46 2.04 -7.85
C ARG A 14 8.07 1.68 -8.37
N VAL A 15 7.32 0.89 -7.60
CA VAL A 15 5.93 0.52 -7.95
C VAL A 15 5.02 1.75 -7.94
N ARG A 16 5.12 2.61 -6.91
CA ARG A 16 4.35 3.85 -6.80
C ARG A 16 4.65 4.82 -7.95
N LEU A 17 5.90 4.94 -8.37
CA LEU A 17 6.27 5.75 -9.55
C LEU A 17 5.57 5.25 -10.82
N LYS A 18 5.53 3.94 -11.05
CA LYS A 18 4.83 3.36 -12.21
C LYS A 18 3.31 3.58 -12.14
N LEU A 19 2.73 3.51 -10.94
CA LEU A 19 1.29 3.74 -10.73
C LEU A 19 0.91 5.21 -10.91
N LYS A 20 1.77 6.16 -10.53
CA LYS A 20 1.52 7.60 -10.68
C LYS A 20 1.25 8.03 -12.13
N ASN A 21 1.79 7.29 -13.10
CA ASN A 21 1.56 7.57 -14.52
C ASN A 21 0.12 7.22 -14.98
N ASN A 22 -0.66 6.51 -14.16
CA ASN A 22 -2.04 6.15 -14.45
C ASN A 22 -2.97 6.78 -13.40
N LEU A 23 -3.27 8.07 -13.57
CA LEU A 23 -4.07 8.88 -12.64
C LEU A 23 -5.51 8.37 -12.42
N SER A 24 -6.03 7.53 -13.32
CA SER A 24 -7.37 6.95 -13.20
C SER A 24 -7.43 5.74 -12.27
N LEU A 25 -6.28 5.20 -11.82
CA LEU A 25 -6.23 3.98 -11.05
C LEU A 25 -5.97 4.26 -9.56
N LEU A 26 -6.87 3.73 -8.72
CA LEU A 26 -6.67 3.68 -7.28
C LEU A 26 -5.57 2.69 -6.91
N ARG A 27 -4.73 3.05 -5.95
CA ARG A 27 -3.68 2.18 -5.41
C ARG A 27 -4.23 1.33 -4.28
N LEU A 28 -4.09 0.01 -4.42
CA LEU A 28 -4.27 -0.92 -3.31
C LEU A 28 -2.97 -1.08 -2.51
N SER A 29 -2.98 -0.67 -1.24
CA SER A 29 -1.87 -0.85 -0.31
C SER A 29 -2.15 -2.00 0.65
N ILE A 30 -1.29 -3.02 0.66
CA ILE A 30 -1.41 -4.20 1.52
C ILE A 30 -0.25 -4.22 2.51
N PHE A 31 -0.58 -4.28 3.80
CA PHE A 31 0.35 -4.58 4.87
C PHE A 31 0.06 -5.98 5.41
N LYS A 32 1.06 -6.86 5.31
CA LYS A 32 1.02 -8.22 5.85
C LYS A 32 1.80 -8.26 7.16
N SER A 33 1.10 -8.63 8.23
CA SER A 33 1.72 -9.04 9.49
C SER A 33 1.94 -10.56 9.50
N ASN A 34 2.43 -11.10 10.62
CA ASN A 34 2.59 -12.54 10.81
C ASN A 34 1.23 -13.24 10.88
N ARG A 35 0.20 -12.56 11.40
CA ARG A 35 -1.13 -13.15 11.67
C ARG A 35 -2.27 -12.56 10.84
N HIS A 36 -2.14 -11.31 10.39
CA HIS A 36 -3.24 -10.58 9.77
C HIS A 36 -2.81 -9.80 8.53
N PHE A 37 -3.79 -9.51 7.69
CA PHE A 37 -3.64 -8.62 6.54
C PHE A 37 -4.45 -7.35 6.78
N TYR A 38 -3.88 -6.24 6.35
CA TYR A 38 -4.50 -4.92 6.37
C TYR A 38 -4.40 -4.35 4.96
N VAL A 39 -5.54 -3.94 4.42
CA VAL A 39 -5.67 -3.52 3.03
C VAL A 39 -6.35 -2.18 2.99
N GLN A 40 -5.85 -1.29 2.13
CA GLN A 40 -6.42 0.05 1.92
C GLN A 40 -6.46 0.36 0.43
N LEU A 41 -7.60 0.88 -0.04
CA LEU A 41 -7.77 1.41 -1.38
C LEU A 41 -7.61 2.93 -1.33
N ILE A 42 -6.56 3.44 -1.95
CA ILE A 42 -6.10 4.83 -1.80
C ILE A 42 -6.07 5.51 -3.17
N ASP A 43 -6.60 6.72 -3.23
CA ASP A 43 -6.40 7.65 -4.33
C ASP A 43 -5.15 8.48 -4.07
N ASP A 44 -4.16 8.35 -4.97
CA ASP A 44 -2.88 9.04 -4.88
C ASP A 44 -2.92 10.49 -5.35
N SER A 45 -3.97 10.92 -6.07
CA SER A 45 -4.15 12.31 -6.49
C SER A 45 -4.68 13.17 -5.34
N CYS A 46 -5.71 12.68 -4.65
CA CYS A 46 -6.34 13.38 -3.54
C CYS A 46 -5.79 12.96 -2.16
N GLY A 47 -4.99 11.88 -2.09
CA GLY A 47 -4.51 11.31 -0.83
C GLY A 47 -5.61 10.66 0.02
N LYS A 48 -6.76 10.34 -0.58
CA LYS A 48 -7.96 9.86 0.13
C LYS A 48 -8.04 8.33 0.10
N THR A 49 -8.28 7.72 1.26
CA THR A 49 -8.61 6.29 1.36
C THR A 49 -10.11 6.11 1.15
N TYR A 50 -10.49 5.32 0.16
CA TYR A 50 -11.88 5.03 -0.18
C TYR A 50 -12.43 3.83 0.58
N ALA A 51 -11.61 2.81 0.77
CA ALA A 51 -12.00 1.59 1.48
C ALA A 51 -10.81 1.05 2.27
N ALA A 52 -11.10 0.43 3.41
CA ALA A 52 -10.15 -0.32 4.19
C ALA A 52 -10.80 -1.65 4.60
N ALA A 53 -9.98 -2.70 4.67
CA ALA A 53 -10.41 -4.00 5.16
C ALA A 53 -9.24 -4.67 5.89
N SER A 54 -9.54 -5.38 6.96
CA SER A 54 -8.56 -6.19 7.67
C SER A 54 -9.11 -7.57 7.99
N THR A 55 -8.22 -8.55 8.18
CA THR A 55 -8.65 -9.90 8.60
C THR A 55 -8.97 -10.00 10.09
N LEU A 56 -8.81 -8.91 10.84
CA LEU A 56 -9.26 -8.79 12.24
C LEU A 56 -10.71 -8.32 12.33
N GLU A 57 -11.15 -7.54 11.34
CA GLU A 57 -12.53 -7.10 11.21
C GLU A 57 -13.36 -8.25 10.63
N ARG A 58 -13.83 -9.12 11.51
CA ARG A 58 -14.85 -10.12 11.20
C ARG A 58 -15.85 -10.21 12.33
#